data_AF-A0A822A7K3-F1
#
_entry.id   AF-A0A822A7K3-F1
#
_cell.length_a   1.000
_cell.length_b   1.000
_cell.length_c   1.000
_cell.angle_alpha   90.00
_cell.angle_beta   90.00
_cell.angle_gamma   90.00
#
_symmetry.space_group_name_H-M   'P 1'
#
loop_
_entity.id
_entity.type
_entity.pdbx_description
1 polymer ?
#
loop_
_entity_poly.entity_id
_entity_poly.type
_entity_poly.pdbx_seq_one_letter_code
_entity_poly.pdbx_strand_id
1 'polypeptide(L)'
;MNKNQNSTSTIIDNTIEEIRVEKGNGPMGLSIVGGIDQACPPFGIEQRGVFVSKILPNGSASRTSLRIGDRILEVNNLDVSQATHLEAVQALLQPSNEVILVVRHEPQPSGLQEVILARQPGESLGIRINGGIDGKKINPDDPEDDGIFVTEVKDNSPASAILAVGTRILE
;
A
#
# COMPACT_ATOMS: atom_id res chain seq x y z
N MET A 1 26.58 27.60 0.74
CA MET A 1 25.34 28.10 0.12
C MET A 1 24.44 26.90 -0.14
N ASN A 2 23.41 26.72 0.69
CA ASN A 2 22.45 25.61 0.63
C ASN A 2 21.45 25.82 -0.52
N LYS A 3 21.24 24.80 -1.35
CA LYS A 3 19.99 24.57 -2.06
C LYS A 3 19.69 23.06 -2.06
N ASN A 4 19.18 22.56 -0.95
CA ASN A 4 18.38 21.33 -0.97
C ASN A 4 17.03 21.70 -1.58
N GLN A 5 16.90 21.51 -2.89
CA GLN A 5 15.60 21.45 -3.54
C GLN A 5 15.17 19.98 -3.48
N ASN A 6 14.42 19.60 -2.43
CA ASN A 6 13.55 18.45 -2.52
C ASN A 6 12.39 18.85 -3.43
N SER A 7 12.57 18.65 -4.73
CA SER A 7 11.49 18.75 -5.70
C SER A 7 10.56 17.57 -5.45
N THR A 8 9.51 17.78 -4.65
CA THR A 8 8.37 16.86 -4.63
C THR A 8 7.65 16.99 -5.97
N SER A 9 8.05 16.21 -6.96
CA SER A 9 7.31 16.05 -8.20
C SER A 9 5.88 15.62 -7.85
N THR A 10 4.89 16.42 -8.25
CA THR A 10 3.48 16.05 -8.07
C THR A 10 3.21 14.80 -8.91
N ILE A 11 2.95 13.68 -8.27
CA ILE A 11 2.55 12.44 -8.95
C ILE A 11 1.16 12.67 -9.57
N ILE A 12 1.04 12.45 -10.88
CA ILE A 12 -0.19 12.65 -11.63
C ILE A 12 -0.86 11.29 -11.81
N ASP A 13 -2.13 11.19 -11.39
CA ASP A 13 -2.88 9.95 -11.51
C ASP A 13 -3.00 9.47 -12.96
N ASN A 14 -3.06 8.15 -13.13
CA ASN A 14 -3.11 7.41 -14.40
C ASN A 14 -1.89 7.58 -15.33
N THR A 15 -0.83 8.25 -14.87
CA THR A 15 0.43 8.28 -15.62
C THR A 15 1.22 6.99 -15.43
N ILE A 16 2.04 6.65 -16.43
CA ILE A 16 2.97 5.52 -16.39
C ILE A 16 4.37 6.08 -16.22
N GLU A 17 5.12 5.51 -15.28
CA GLU A 17 6.50 5.91 -14.97
C GLU A 17 7.41 4.67 -14.88
N GLU A 18 8.63 4.77 -15.41
CA GLU A 18 9.71 3.83 -15.13
C GLU A 18 10.48 4.31 -13.89
N ILE A 19 10.50 3.49 -12.84
CA ILE A 19 11.13 3.80 -11.56
C ILE A 19 12.23 2.77 -11.28
N ARG A 20 13.42 3.27 -10.93
CA ARG A 20 14.55 2.43 -10.52
C ARG A 20 14.70 2.42 -9.00
N VAL A 21 14.73 1.23 -8.43
CA VAL A 21 14.91 1.01 -7.00
C VAL A 21 16.19 0.24 -6.75
N GLU A 22 17.16 0.88 -6.09
CA GLU A 22 18.43 0.23 -5.74
C GLU A 22 18.21 -0.86 -4.69
N LYS A 23 18.63 -2.09 -5.02
CA LYS A 23 18.81 -3.18 -4.05
C LYS A 23 20.19 -2.97 -3.41
N GLY A 24 20.23 -2.26 -2.29
CA GLY A 24 21.44 -2.21 -1.45
C GLY A 24 21.75 -3.59 -0.84
N ASN A 25 22.50 -3.63 0.25
CA ASN A 25 22.76 -4.87 1.00
C ASN A 25 21.53 -5.40 1.79
N GLY A 26 20.31 -4.97 1.44
CA GLY A 26 19.09 -5.23 2.20
C GLY A 26 17.84 -5.23 1.32
N PRO A 27 16.65 -5.45 1.92
CA PRO A 27 15.39 -5.46 1.20
C PRO A 27 15.11 -4.10 0.55
N MET A 28 14.40 -4.10 -0.58
CA MET A 28 14.03 -2.88 -1.30
C MET A 28 13.14 -1.93 -0.48
N GLY A 29 12.50 -2.44 0.57
CA GLY A 29 11.58 -1.68 1.41
C GLY A 29 10.25 -1.41 0.73
N LEU A 30 9.79 -2.34 -0.11
CA LEU A 30 8.44 -2.33 -0.68
C LEU A 30 7.74 -3.65 -0.39
N SER A 31 6.42 -3.62 -0.32
CA SER A 31 5.59 -4.82 -0.33
C SER A 31 4.58 -4.74 -1.45
N ILE A 32 4.21 -5.90 -1.99
CA ILE A 32 3.18 -6.02 -3.02
C ILE A 32 2.01 -6.85 -2.53
N VAL A 33 0.85 -6.60 -3.12
CA VAL A 33 -0.39 -7.39 -2.95
C VAL A 33 -1.03 -7.63 -4.30
N GLY A 34 -2.01 -8.53 -4.34
CA GLY A 34 -2.76 -8.82 -5.54
C GLY A 34 -2.02 -9.77 -6.47
N GLY A 35 -2.40 -9.74 -7.73
CA GLY A 35 -2.19 -10.78 -8.73
C GLY A 35 -3.53 -11.05 -9.42
N ILE A 36 -3.51 -11.65 -10.61
CA ILE A 36 -4.77 -12.02 -11.28
C ILE A 36 -5.59 -13.06 -10.48
N ASP A 37 -4.90 -13.82 -9.63
CA ASP A 37 -5.38 -14.88 -8.77
C ASP A 37 -5.77 -14.41 -7.35
N GLN A 38 -5.39 -13.19 -6.96
CA GLN A 38 -5.63 -12.66 -5.62
C GLN A 38 -6.30 -11.27 -5.67
N ALA A 39 -7.50 -11.17 -5.08
CA ALA A 39 -8.13 -9.87 -4.85
C ALA A 39 -7.35 -9.07 -3.79
N CYS A 40 -7.28 -7.74 -3.94
CA CYS A 40 -6.58 -6.87 -2.99
C CYS A 40 -7.30 -5.54 -2.72
N PRO A 41 -8.58 -5.55 -2.30
CA PRO A 41 -9.28 -4.31 -1.94
C PRO A 41 -8.47 -3.50 -0.90
N PRO A 42 -8.42 -2.16 -1.03
CA PRO A 42 -9.20 -1.32 -1.94
C PRO A 42 -8.57 -1.15 -3.34
N PHE A 43 -7.49 -1.86 -3.66
CA PHE A 43 -6.81 -1.78 -4.95
C PHE A 43 -7.36 -2.81 -5.95
N GLY A 44 -7.29 -2.48 -7.24
CA GLY A 44 -7.67 -3.41 -8.31
C GLY A 44 -9.12 -3.88 -8.30
N ILE A 45 -10.04 -3.07 -7.76
CA ILE A 45 -11.49 -3.37 -7.73
C ILE A 45 -12.03 -3.51 -9.16
N GLU A 46 -11.65 -2.59 -10.06
CA GLU A 46 -12.07 -2.64 -11.47
C GLU A 46 -11.26 -3.66 -12.27
N GLN A 47 -9.95 -3.74 -12.02
CA GLN A 47 -9.04 -4.62 -12.72
C GLN A 47 -8.01 -5.21 -11.76
N ARG A 48 -7.99 -6.55 -11.63
CA ARG A 48 -6.96 -7.26 -10.84
C ARG A 48 -5.56 -7.00 -11.39
N GLY A 49 -4.56 -7.16 -10.53
CA GLY A 49 -3.16 -6.96 -10.88
C GLY A 49 -2.31 -6.86 -9.62
N VAL A 50 -1.05 -6.50 -9.82
CA VAL A 50 -0.05 -6.40 -8.76
C VAL A 50 0.08 -4.94 -8.33
N PHE A 51 -0.01 -4.69 -7.03
CA PHE A 51 0.00 -3.33 -6.48
C PHE A 51 1.01 -3.18 -5.36
N VAL A 52 1.58 -2.00 -5.22
CA VAL A 52 2.38 -1.61 -4.06
C VAL A 52 1.45 -1.44 -2.85
N SER A 53 1.62 -2.26 -1.81
CA SER A 53 0.83 -2.17 -0.57
C SER A 53 1.50 -1.38 0.54
N LYS A 54 2.83 -1.33 0.52
CA LYS A 54 3.61 -0.69 1.58
C LYS A 54 4.95 -0.21 1.04
N ILE A 55 5.38 0.94 1.56
CA ILE A 55 6.73 1.46 1.37
C ILE A 55 7.33 1.71 2.74
N LEU A 56 8.43 1.02 3.05
CA LEU A 56 9.10 1.15 4.33
C LEU A 56 9.76 2.53 4.45
N PRO A 57 9.53 3.27 5.55
CA PRO A 57 10.26 4.50 5.82
C PRO A 57 11.77 4.25 5.79
N ASN A 58 12.52 5.14 5.14
CA ASN A 58 13.97 5.05 4.94
C ASN A 58 14.45 3.85 4.10
N GLY A 59 13.54 3.05 3.52
CA GLY A 59 13.87 2.01 2.55
C GLY A 59 14.29 2.57 1.19
N SER A 60 14.89 1.75 0.33
CA SER A 60 15.26 2.18 -1.04
C SER A 60 14.06 2.69 -1.84
N ALA A 61 12.92 1.99 -1.78
CA ALA A 61 11.70 2.41 -2.46
C ALA A 61 11.18 3.79 -1.98
N SER A 62 11.35 4.14 -0.70
CA SER A 62 10.91 5.44 -0.15
C SER A 62 11.63 6.66 -0.72
N ARG A 63 12.75 6.44 -1.43
CA ARG A 63 13.54 7.50 -2.07
C ARG A 63 13.17 7.71 -3.54
N THR A 64 12.12 7.04 -4.00
CA THR A 64 11.60 7.12 -5.38
C THR A 64 10.23 7.79 -5.42
N SER A 65 9.61 7.87 -6.60
CA SER A 65 8.23 8.33 -6.80
C SER A 65 7.18 7.23 -6.56
N LEU A 66 7.58 6.02 -6.15
CA LEU A 66 6.61 4.97 -5.79
C LEU A 66 5.72 5.43 -4.64
N ARG A 67 4.45 5.08 -4.73
CA ARG A 67 3.46 5.24 -3.66
C ARG A 67 2.61 3.98 -3.49
N ILE A 68 1.99 3.87 -2.32
CA ILE A 68 0.97 2.84 -2.07
C ILE A 68 -0.13 2.96 -3.13
N GLY A 69 -0.63 1.84 -3.62
CA GLY A 69 -1.66 1.78 -4.66
C GLY A 69 -1.14 1.87 -6.09
N ASP A 70 0.16 2.10 -6.32
CA ASP A 70 0.72 2.02 -7.67
C ASP A 70 0.58 0.60 -8.23
N ARG A 71 0.07 0.49 -9.47
CA ARG A 71 0.00 -0.78 -10.20
C ARG A 71 1.34 -1.05 -10.87
N ILE A 72 1.92 -2.21 -10.62
CA ILE A 72 3.14 -2.66 -11.30
C ILE A 72 2.74 -3.34 -12.61
N LEU A 73 3.24 -2.82 -13.73
CA LEU A 73 3.04 -3.34 -15.07
C LEU A 73 4.21 -4.20 -15.51
N GLU A 74 5.44 -3.79 -15.19
CA GLU A 74 6.65 -4.54 -15.54
C GLU A 74 7.68 -4.53 -14.41
N VAL A 75 8.48 -5.59 -14.35
CA VAL A 75 9.63 -5.76 -13.45
C VAL A 75 10.83 -6.20 -14.28
N ASN A 76 11.90 -5.40 -14.37
CA ASN A 76 13.11 -5.70 -15.15
C ASN A 76 12.82 -6.12 -16.61
N ASN A 77 11.88 -5.43 -17.28
CA ASN A 77 11.38 -5.73 -18.63
C ASN A 77 10.55 -7.02 -18.76
N LEU A 78 10.16 -7.65 -17.64
CA LEU A 78 9.16 -8.72 -17.61
C LEU A 78 7.79 -8.09 -17.36
N ASP A 79 6.86 -8.27 -18.30
CA ASP A 79 5.46 -7.91 -18.12
C ASP A 79 4.83 -8.74 -17.00
N VAL A 80 4.35 -8.05 -15.97
CA VAL A 80 3.64 -8.62 -14.82
C VAL A 80 2.20 -8.13 -14.73
N SER A 81 1.70 -7.43 -15.75
CA SER A 81 0.35 -6.85 -15.77
C SER A 81 -0.75 -7.90 -15.63
N GLN A 82 -0.48 -9.16 -16.02
CA GLN A 82 -1.35 -10.32 -15.89
C GLN A 82 -0.72 -11.46 -15.07
N ALA A 83 0.30 -11.15 -14.26
CA ALA A 83 0.95 -12.15 -13.43
C ALA A 83 0.07 -12.57 -12.23
N THR A 84 0.23 -13.82 -11.81
CA THR A 84 -0.17 -14.27 -10.48
C THR A 84 0.67 -13.58 -9.41
N HIS A 85 0.21 -13.60 -8.16
CA HIS A 85 0.98 -13.04 -7.04
C HIS A 85 2.40 -13.63 -6.99
N LEU A 86 2.50 -14.96 -7.11
CA LEU A 86 3.76 -15.68 -7.01
C LEU A 86 4.72 -15.32 -8.15
N GLU A 87 4.23 -15.22 -9.39
CA GLU A 87 5.06 -14.82 -10.54
C GLU A 87 5.62 -13.40 -10.36
N ALA A 88 4.81 -12.46 -9.87
CA ALA A 88 5.25 -11.10 -9.59
C ALA A 88 6.32 -11.05 -8.49
N VAL A 89 6.13 -11.82 -7.40
CA VAL A 89 7.12 -11.98 -6.35
C VAL A 89 8.43 -12.56 -6.91
N GLN A 90 8.34 -13.60 -7.74
CA GLN A 90 9.53 -14.22 -8.36
C GLN A 90 10.28 -13.23 -9.27
N ALA A 91 9.58 -12.42 -10.05
CA ALA A 91 10.18 -11.38 -10.88
C ALA A 91 10.95 -10.34 -10.04
N LEU A 92 10.36 -9.88 -8.93
CA LEU A 92 11.00 -8.94 -8.00
C LEU A 92 12.23 -9.54 -7.29
N LEU A 93 12.21 -10.84 -7.00
CA LEU A 93 13.29 -11.56 -6.31
C LEU A 93 14.46 -11.96 -7.21
N GLN A 94 14.38 -11.77 -8.53
CA GLN A 94 15.50 -12.09 -9.41
C GLN A 94 16.78 -11.35 -8.95
N PRO A 95 17.95 -12.03 -8.95
CA PRO A 95 19.21 -11.41 -8.54
C PRO A 95 19.55 -10.21 -9.41
N SER A 96 19.64 -9.03 -8.79
CA SER A 96 19.98 -7.78 -9.46
C SER A 96 20.44 -6.74 -8.43
N ASN A 97 21.28 -5.78 -8.85
CA ASN A 97 21.70 -4.67 -7.98
C ASN A 97 20.64 -3.56 -7.89
N GLU A 98 19.71 -3.53 -8.84
CA GLU A 98 18.56 -2.64 -8.87
C GLU A 98 17.37 -3.37 -9.46
N VAL A 99 16.17 -2.85 -9.24
CA VAL A 99 14.97 -3.28 -9.95
C VAL A 99 14.39 -2.10 -10.68
N ILE A 100 14.07 -2.32 -11.95
CA ILE A 100 13.37 -1.37 -12.79
C ILE A 100 11.90 -1.77 -12.78
N LEU A 101 11.03 -0.86 -12.35
CA LEU A 101 9.59 -1.05 -12.32
C LEU A 101 8.94 -0.11 -13.32
N VAL A 102 8.08 -0.62 -14.19
CA VAL A 102 7.13 0.22 -14.92
C VAL A 102 5.83 0.20 -14.14
N VAL A 103 5.43 1.35 -13.61
CA VAL A 103 4.23 1.47 -12.79
C VAL A 103 3.21 2.39 -13.42
N ARG A 104 1.93 2.16 -13.12
CA ARG A 104 0.85 3.13 -13.32
C ARG A 104 0.43 3.69 -11.97
N HIS A 105 0.46 5.01 -11.85
CA HIS A 105 -0.03 5.72 -10.67
C HIS A 105 -1.55 5.73 -10.62
N GLU A 106 -2.18 4.62 -10.23
CA GLU A 106 -3.65 4.58 -10.13
C GLU A 106 -4.17 5.61 -9.13
N PRO A 107 -5.39 6.14 -9.33
CA PRO A 107 -6.04 7.02 -8.38
C PRO A 107 -6.08 6.39 -6.99
N GLN A 108 -5.74 7.16 -5.97
CA GLN A 108 -5.77 6.67 -4.60
C GLN A 108 -7.21 6.38 -4.16
N PRO A 109 -7.45 5.34 -3.34
CA PRO A 109 -8.74 5.11 -2.72
C PRO A 109 -9.25 6.38 -2.04
N SER A 110 -10.54 6.68 -2.22
CA SER A 110 -11.15 7.85 -1.60
C SER A 110 -10.99 7.80 -0.08
N GLY A 111 -10.49 8.89 0.50
CA GLY A 111 -10.27 8.98 1.94
C GLY A 111 -9.00 8.28 2.45
N LEU A 112 -8.09 7.84 1.56
CA LEU A 112 -6.77 7.39 1.98
C LEU A 112 -6.01 8.55 2.66
N GLN A 113 -5.59 8.32 3.90
CA GLN A 113 -4.84 9.29 4.68
C GLN A 113 -3.94 8.56 5.68
N GLU A 114 -2.74 9.09 5.89
CA GLU A 114 -1.92 8.73 7.03
C GLU A 114 -2.43 9.47 8.27
N VAL A 115 -2.64 8.74 9.37
CA VAL A 115 -3.16 9.31 10.62
C VAL A 115 -2.19 9.06 11.77
N ILE A 116 -1.92 10.10 12.55
CA ILE A 116 -1.08 9.99 13.75
C ILE A 116 -1.97 10.05 14.98
N LEU A 117 -2.07 8.93 15.70
CA LEU A 117 -2.80 8.85 16.97
C LEU A 117 -1.83 9.04 18.14
N ALA A 118 -1.98 10.15 18.87
CA ALA A 118 -1.23 10.40 20.09
C ALA A 118 -1.99 9.85 21.32
N ARG A 119 -1.31 9.06 22.16
CA ARG A 119 -1.88 8.50 23.39
C ARG A 119 -0.97 8.73 24.59
N GLN A 120 -1.55 8.83 25.78
CA GLN A 120 -0.78 8.86 27.03
C GLN A 120 -0.23 7.47 27.40
N PRO A 121 0.85 7.38 28.19
CA PRO A 121 1.35 6.11 28.70
C PRO A 121 0.24 5.34 29.47
N GLY A 122 -0.04 4.11 29.03
CA GLY A 122 -1.09 3.27 29.62
C GLY A 122 -2.51 3.51 29.07
N GLU A 123 -2.72 4.52 28.23
CA GLU A 123 -4.01 4.76 27.56
C GLU A 123 -4.19 3.78 26.37
N SER A 124 -5.42 3.30 26.17
CA SER A 124 -5.77 2.53 24.98
C SER A 124 -6.11 3.46 23.81
N LEU A 125 -5.88 3.03 22.57
CA LEU A 125 -6.28 3.81 21.39
C LEU A 125 -7.80 4.05 21.33
N GLY A 126 -8.58 3.16 21.96
CA GLY A 126 -10.04 3.25 22.02
C GLY A 126 -10.74 2.74 20.76
N ILE A 127 -10.15 1.80 20.03
CA ILE A 127 -10.79 1.17 18.87
C ILE A 127 -10.93 -0.34 19.06
N ARG A 128 -11.96 -0.91 18.41
CA ARG A 128 -12.05 -2.33 18.12
C ARG A 128 -11.95 -2.53 16.62
N ILE A 129 -11.16 -3.50 16.20
CA ILE A 129 -11.01 -3.87 14.79
C ILE A 129 -11.49 -5.31 14.59
N ASN A 130 -12.06 -5.59 13.42
CA ASN A 130 -12.42 -6.94 12.96
C ASN A 130 -12.06 -7.06 11.48
N GLY A 131 -12.21 -8.25 10.91
CA GLY A 131 -11.78 -8.58 9.55
C GLY A 131 -10.45 -9.33 9.56
N GLY A 132 -9.76 -9.35 8.42
CA GLY A 132 -8.63 -10.25 8.17
C GLY A 132 -9.05 -11.60 7.58
N ILE A 133 -8.09 -12.34 7.04
CA ILE A 133 -8.29 -13.58 6.25
C ILE A 133 -9.11 -14.64 6.99
N ASP A 134 -8.81 -14.85 8.29
CA ASP A 134 -9.54 -15.80 9.15
C ASP A 134 -10.52 -15.10 10.09
N GLY A 135 -10.74 -13.80 9.88
CA GLY A 135 -11.56 -12.96 10.73
C GLY A 135 -13.04 -12.98 10.33
N LYS A 136 -13.86 -12.32 11.15
CA LYS A 136 -15.23 -12.03 10.75
C LYS A 136 -15.21 -11.01 9.61
N LYS A 137 -15.59 -11.44 8.41
CA LYS A 137 -15.84 -10.54 7.27
C LYS A 137 -16.98 -9.59 7.63
N ILE A 138 -16.71 -8.29 7.55
CA ILE A 138 -17.62 -7.24 8.04
C ILE A 138 -17.84 -6.11 7.04
N ASN A 139 -17.24 -6.17 5.85
CA ASN A 139 -17.59 -5.25 4.79
C ASN A 139 -19.02 -5.58 4.29
N PRO A 140 -20.01 -4.68 4.47
CA PRO A 140 -21.37 -4.93 4.00
C PRO A 140 -21.49 -4.91 2.47
N ASP A 141 -20.57 -4.24 1.79
CA ASP A 141 -20.62 -4.03 0.33
C ASP A 141 -19.94 -5.17 -0.44
N ASP A 142 -18.97 -5.86 0.19
CA ASP A 142 -18.27 -7.01 -0.38
C ASP A 142 -18.03 -8.09 0.69
N PRO A 143 -18.82 -9.18 0.69
CA PRO A 143 -18.68 -10.25 1.68
C PRO A 143 -17.43 -11.09 1.50
N GLU A 144 -16.68 -10.97 0.40
CA GLU A 144 -15.40 -11.65 0.20
C GLU A 144 -14.20 -10.83 0.65
N ASP A 145 -14.44 -9.59 1.07
CA ASP A 145 -13.40 -8.66 1.47
C ASP A 145 -12.86 -8.96 2.87
N ASP A 146 -11.64 -9.46 2.88
CA ASP A 146 -10.89 -9.79 4.09
C ASP A 146 -10.20 -8.57 4.74
N GLY A 147 -10.58 -7.35 4.34
CA GLY A 147 -10.08 -6.10 4.90
C GLY A 147 -10.25 -5.99 6.42
N ILE A 148 -9.40 -5.20 7.06
CA ILE A 148 -9.50 -4.88 8.49
C ILE A 148 -10.25 -3.57 8.64
N PHE A 149 -11.29 -3.55 9.47
CA PHE A 149 -12.11 -2.36 9.69
C PHE A 149 -12.33 -2.07 11.17
N VAL A 150 -12.44 -0.78 11.47
CA VAL A 150 -12.87 -0.28 12.78
C VAL A 150 -14.35 -0.61 12.99
N THR A 151 -14.66 -1.32 14.07
CA THR A 151 -16.03 -1.73 14.43
C THR A 151 -16.59 -1.00 15.63
N GLU A 152 -15.72 -0.41 16.44
CA GLU A 152 -16.10 0.36 17.62
C GLU A 152 -15.06 1.45 17.82
N VAL A 153 -15.51 2.65 18.18
CA VAL A 153 -14.66 3.76 18.62
C VAL A 153 -15.21 4.24 19.95
N LYS A 154 -14.36 4.22 20.98
CA LYS A 154 -14.72 4.65 22.33
C LYS A 154 -14.76 6.17 22.39
N ASP A 155 -15.81 6.72 22.98
CA ASP A 155 -15.92 8.16 23.24
C ASP A 155 -14.73 8.71 24.04
N ASN A 156 -14.28 9.91 23.69
CA ASN A 156 -13.14 10.61 24.31
C ASN A 156 -11.82 9.83 24.28
N SER A 157 -11.67 8.89 23.34
CA SER A 157 -10.39 8.21 23.09
C SER A 157 -9.54 8.95 22.05
N PRO A 158 -8.23 8.67 21.97
CA PRO A 158 -7.36 9.20 20.92
C PRO A 158 -7.92 8.99 19.50
N ALA A 159 -8.57 7.86 19.26
CA ALA A 159 -9.13 7.54 17.95
C ALA A 159 -10.43 8.30 17.63
N SER A 160 -11.23 8.70 18.64
CA SER A 160 -12.55 9.32 18.43
C SER A 160 -12.52 10.65 17.65
N ALA A 161 -11.37 11.31 17.60
CA ALA A 161 -11.20 12.54 16.84
C ALA A 161 -10.91 12.31 15.34
N ILE A 162 -10.50 11.11 14.95
CA ILE A 162 -9.89 10.84 13.63
C ILE A 162 -10.53 9.65 12.93
N LEU A 163 -10.84 8.57 13.66
CA LEU A 163 -11.37 7.33 13.12
C LEU A 163 -12.87 7.22 13.38
N ALA A 164 -13.58 6.63 12.43
CA ALA A 164 -14.99 6.29 12.54
C ALA A 164 -15.22 4.78 12.37
N VAL A 165 -16.34 4.27 12.87
CA VAL A 165 -16.79 2.91 12.56
C VAL A 165 -16.95 2.74 11.05
N GLY A 166 -16.46 1.63 10.51
CA GLY A 166 -16.39 1.37 9.07
C GLY A 166 -15.08 1.83 8.40
N THR A 167 -14.20 2.55 9.11
CA THR A 167 -12.89 2.93 8.56
C THR A 167 -12.06 1.68 8.30
N ARG A 168 -11.59 1.50 7.05
CA ARG A 168 -10.60 0.46 6.70
C ARG A 168 -9.21 0.87 7.18
N ILE A 169 -8.48 -0.08 7.75
CA ILE A 169 -7.06 0.06 8.09
C ILE A 169 -6.23 -0.69 7.04
N LEU A 170 -5.20 -0.03 6.51
CA LEU A 170 -4.28 -0.62 5.54
C LEU A 170 -2.93 -0.98 6.19
N GLU A 171 -2.38 -0.09 7.02
CA GLU A 171 -1.16 -0.30 7.79
C GLU A 171 -1.08 0.50 9.09
#